data_AF-A0A089ZVN3-F1
#
_entry.id   AF-A0A089ZVN3-F1
#
_cell.length_a   1.000
_cell.length_b   1.000
_cell.length_c   1.000
_cell.angle_alpha   90.00
_cell.angle_beta   90.00
_cell.angle_gamma   90.00
#
_symmetry.space_group_name_H-M   'P 1'
#
loop_
_entity.id
_entity.type
_entity.pdbx_description
1 polymer ?
#
loop_
_entity_poly.entity_id
_entity_poly.type
_entity_poly.pdbx_seq_one_letter_code
_entity_poly.pdbx_strand_id
1 'polypeptide(L)'
;MNDELWSQHHFRGHEIKISGFETEINDIKEIMGFIKDLTDKNDCTVQLMRARGIAGEKHALQATAQAIKAFERNENTAKDLGLEICLRASAQRQISKALKILGINKGKNDLCVVAVDGGKSVQKKLENVLGPKQKVLKPDIEVLQELYQISPLEIESAGDMERVMVERSAILNLEL
;
A
#
# COMPACT_ATOMS: atom_id res chain seq x y z
N MET A 1 3.83 15.07 -21.91
CA MET A 1 4.55 13.79 -21.86
C MET A 1 5.14 13.66 -20.46
N ASN A 2 4.40 13.05 -19.54
CA ASN A 2 4.80 12.59 -18.19
C ASN A 2 3.58 11.90 -17.54
N ASP A 3 3.00 10.93 -18.27
CA ASP A 3 1.85 10.12 -17.83
C ASP A 3 2.26 8.86 -17.04
N GLU A 4 3.56 8.69 -16.74
CA GLU A 4 4.13 7.49 -16.11
C GLU A 4 4.46 7.72 -14.62
N LEU A 5 3.45 7.88 -13.78
CA LEU A 5 3.66 7.82 -12.32
C LEU A 5 2.67 6.89 -11.62
N TRP A 6 1.58 6.49 -12.29
CA TRP A 6 0.83 5.31 -11.89
C TRP A 6 1.43 4.09 -12.57
N SER A 7 1.97 3.18 -11.78
CA SER A 7 2.30 1.86 -12.27
C SER A 7 1.03 1.02 -12.33
N GLN A 8 0.76 0.45 -13.50
CA GLN A 8 -0.46 -0.31 -13.76
C GLN A 8 -0.14 -1.79 -13.95
N HIS A 9 -0.90 -2.62 -13.25
CA HIS A 9 -0.77 -4.07 -13.22
C HIS A 9 -2.13 -4.72 -13.37
N HIS A 10 -2.16 -5.97 -13.81
CA HIS A 10 -3.38 -6.78 -13.83
C HIS A 10 -3.14 -8.08 -13.08
N PHE A 11 -4.07 -8.44 -12.20
CA PHE A 11 -3.97 -9.66 -11.40
C PHE A 11 -5.35 -10.29 -11.21
N ARG A 12 -5.53 -11.52 -11.69
CA ARG A 12 -6.79 -12.30 -11.58
C ARG A 12 -8.05 -11.55 -12.00
N GLY A 13 -7.95 -10.67 -13.00
CA GLY A 13 -9.08 -9.88 -13.51
C GLY A 13 -9.23 -8.50 -12.86
N HIS A 14 -8.44 -8.19 -11.83
CA HIS A 14 -8.41 -6.86 -11.21
C HIS A 14 -7.33 -5.97 -11.84
N GLU A 15 -7.65 -4.70 -12.05
CA GLU A 15 -6.69 -3.66 -12.42
C GLU A 15 -6.10 -3.05 -11.15
N ILE A 16 -4.78 -3.12 -10.97
CA ILE A 16 -4.08 -2.56 -9.81
C ILE A 16 -3.24 -1.38 -10.27
N LYS A 17 -3.39 -0.25 -9.60
CA LYS A 17 -2.60 0.96 -9.85
C LYS A 17 -1.90 1.39 -8.58
N ILE A 18 -0.62 1.73 -8.69
CA ILE A 18 0.22 2.13 -7.55
C ILE A 18 0.92 3.44 -7.90
N SER A 19 0.88 4.42 -6.99
CA SER A 19 1.61 5.69 -7.14
C SER A 19 2.04 6.25 -5.79
N GLY A 20 3.14 7.01 -5.82
CA GLY A 20 3.61 7.79 -4.69
C GLY A 20 3.04 9.21 -4.69
N PHE A 21 2.83 9.79 -3.50
CA PHE A 21 2.40 11.18 -3.31
C PHE A 21 3.12 11.79 -2.10
N GLU A 22 3.29 13.12 -2.11
CA GLU A 22 3.63 13.89 -0.91
C GLU A 22 2.47 14.81 -0.60
N THR A 23 1.87 14.67 0.59
CA THR A 23 0.69 15.44 0.97
C THR A 23 0.77 15.90 2.41
N GLU A 24 0.21 17.07 2.69
CA GLU A 24 -0.02 17.53 4.05
C GLU A 24 -1.47 17.25 4.45
N ILE A 25 -1.65 16.43 5.49
CA ILE A 25 -2.95 15.99 5.97
C ILE A 25 -3.30 16.79 7.22
N ASN A 26 -4.25 17.71 7.10
CA ASN A 26 -4.70 18.55 8.22
C ASN A 26 -5.77 17.86 9.09
N ASP A 27 -6.65 17.10 8.44
CA ASP A 27 -7.70 16.30 9.08
C ASP A 27 -7.75 14.89 8.47
N ILE A 28 -7.47 13.88 9.31
CA ILE A 28 -7.51 12.47 8.91
C ILE A 28 -8.95 12.04 8.59
N LYS A 29 -9.96 12.58 9.30
CA LYS A 29 -11.36 12.22 9.06
C LYS A 29 -11.84 12.70 7.71
N GLU A 30 -11.41 13.89 7.30
CA GLU A 30 -11.76 14.47 6.01
C GLU A 30 -11.21 13.62 4.85
N ILE A 31 -9.91 13.29 4.88
CA ILE A 31 -9.30 12.46 3.82
C ILE A 31 -9.90 11.05 3.81
N MET A 32 -10.13 10.43 4.97
CA MET A 32 -10.74 9.10 5.03
C MET A 32 -12.20 9.12 4.57
N GLY A 33 -12.95 10.18 4.86
CA GLY A 33 -14.30 10.41 4.34
C GLY A 33 -14.30 10.54 2.82
N PHE A 34 -13.38 11.33 2.27
CA PHE A 34 -13.21 11.46 0.82
C PHE A 34 -12.88 10.13 0.14
N ILE A 35 -11.94 9.34 0.71
CA ILE A 35 -11.57 8.04 0.16
C ILE A 35 -12.76 7.08 0.18
N LYS A 36 -13.50 7.02 1.28
CA LYS A 36 -14.70 6.19 1.37
C LYS A 36 -15.76 6.58 0.33
N ASP A 37 -16.04 7.87 0.21
CA ASP A 37 -16.97 8.38 -0.80
C ASP A 37 -16.50 8.06 -2.22
N LEU A 38 -15.19 8.08 -2.45
CA LEU A 38 -14.58 7.76 -3.74
C LEU A 38 -14.72 6.27 -4.05
N THR A 39 -14.47 5.39 -3.08
CA THR A 39 -14.59 3.94 -3.27
C THR A 39 -16.05 3.52 -3.50
N ASP A 40 -16.97 4.01 -2.67
CA ASP A 40 -18.39 3.64 -2.72
C ASP A 40 -19.05 4.07 -4.04
N LYS A 41 -18.64 5.22 -4.61
CA LYS A 41 -19.22 5.75 -5.87
C LYS A 41 -18.65 5.12 -7.13
N ASN A 42 -17.50 4.46 -7.08
CA ASN A 42 -16.81 3.95 -8.27
C ASN A 42 -16.57 2.44 -8.24
N ASP A 43 -17.14 1.71 -7.27
CA ASP A 43 -16.98 0.26 -7.09
C ASP A 43 -15.50 -0.18 -7.18
N CYS A 44 -14.66 0.55 -6.45
CA CYS A 44 -13.20 0.36 -6.47
C CYS A 44 -12.66 0.40 -5.04
N THR A 45 -11.44 -0.10 -4.85
CA THR A 45 -10.73 0.03 -3.56
C THR A 45 -9.61 1.05 -3.69
N VAL A 46 -9.47 1.94 -2.72
CA VAL A 46 -8.31 2.84 -2.61
C VAL A 46 -7.74 2.75 -1.20
N GLN A 47 -6.44 2.49 -1.08
CA GLN A 47 -5.73 2.41 0.18
C GLN A 47 -4.56 3.40 0.19
N LEU A 48 -4.54 4.27 1.21
CA LEU A 48 -3.41 5.16 1.51
C LEU A 48 -2.51 4.51 2.56
N MET A 49 -1.22 4.45 2.31
CA MET A 49 -0.21 3.92 3.25
C MET A 49 0.97 4.87 3.32
N ARG A 50 1.65 4.95 4.47
CA ARG A 50 2.93 5.67 4.57
C ARG A 50 3.98 4.98 3.71
N ALA A 51 4.53 5.71 2.75
CA ALA A 51 5.54 5.20 1.81
C ALA A 51 6.81 4.72 2.52
N ARG A 52 7.14 5.29 3.68
CA ARG A 52 8.33 4.93 4.47
C ARG A 52 8.34 3.48 4.97
N GLY A 53 7.18 2.84 5.06
CA GLY A 53 7.07 1.41 5.37
C GLY A 53 6.99 0.51 4.12
N ILE A 54 7.17 1.07 2.91
CA ILE A 54 7.04 0.34 1.66
C ILE A 54 8.40 0.19 1.01
N ALA A 55 8.86 -1.05 0.86
CA ALA A 55 10.16 -1.37 0.27
C ALA A 55 10.25 -1.30 -1.26
N GLY A 56 9.25 -0.73 -1.94
CA GLY A 56 9.19 -0.70 -3.39
C GLY A 56 7.80 -0.95 -3.95
N GLU A 57 7.68 -0.76 -5.26
CA GLU A 57 6.45 -1.01 -5.99
C GLU A 57 6.10 -2.51 -6.00
N LYS A 58 7.08 -3.41 -6.18
CA LYS A 58 6.78 -4.86 -6.20
C LYS A 58 6.31 -5.34 -4.84
N HIS A 59 6.82 -4.75 -3.76
CA HIS A 59 6.32 -5.01 -2.42
C HIS A 59 4.83 -4.64 -2.28
N ALA A 60 4.45 -3.42 -2.68
CA ALA A 60 3.05 -2.99 -2.64
C ALA A 60 2.15 -3.83 -3.57
N LEU A 61 2.62 -4.17 -4.77
CA LEU A 61 1.91 -5.04 -5.71
C LEU A 61 1.70 -6.44 -5.15
N GLN A 62 2.75 -7.04 -4.57
CA GLN A 62 2.67 -8.37 -3.97
C GLN A 62 1.68 -8.40 -2.80
N ALA A 63 1.74 -7.41 -1.91
CA ALA A 63 0.79 -7.28 -0.80
C ALA A 63 -0.65 -7.16 -1.32
N THR A 64 -0.85 -6.41 -2.41
CA THR A 64 -2.16 -6.24 -3.04
C THR A 64 -2.66 -7.53 -3.69
N ALA A 65 -1.81 -8.23 -4.43
CA ALA A 65 -2.15 -9.52 -5.02
C ALA A 65 -2.52 -10.56 -3.95
N GLN A 66 -1.85 -10.54 -2.80
CA GLN A 66 -2.18 -11.42 -1.67
C GLN A 66 -3.50 -11.05 -1.01
N ALA A 67 -3.78 -9.75 -0.84
CA ALA A 67 -5.06 -9.29 -0.31
C ALA A 67 -6.22 -9.71 -1.22
N ILE A 68 -6.08 -9.54 -2.54
CA ILE A 68 -7.07 -10.01 -3.53
C ILE A 68 -7.29 -11.51 -3.40
N LYS A 69 -6.22 -12.32 -3.37
CA LYS A 69 -6.33 -13.77 -3.19
C LYS A 69 -7.07 -14.15 -1.91
N ALA A 70 -6.78 -13.46 -0.80
CA ALA A 70 -7.41 -13.74 0.49
C ALA A 70 -8.92 -13.43 0.44
N PHE A 71 -9.30 -12.32 -0.19
CA PHE A 71 -10.72 -11.97 -0.41
C PHE A 71 -11.45 -12.97 -1.30
N GLU A 72 -10.86 -13.34 -2.44
CA GLU A 72 -11.45 -14.34 -3.37
C GLU A 72 -11.63 -15.71 -2.71
N ARG A 73 -10.79 -16.04 -1.71
CA ARG A 73 -10.85 -17.30 -0.97
C ARG A 73 -11.65 -17.23 0.33
N ASN A 74 -12.15 -16.05 0.72
CA ASN A 74 -12.74 -15.79 2.04
C ASN A 74 -11.80 -16.14 3.22
N GLU A 75 -10.50 -15.97 3.01
CA GLU A 75 -9.41 -16.15 3.99
C GLU A 75 -8.89 -14.80 4.52
N ASN A 76 -9.53 -13.69 4.12
CA ASN A 76 -9.15 -12.35 4.55
C ASN A 76 -9.37 -12.15 6.07
N THR A 77 -8.44 -11.43 6.69
CA THR A 77 -8.53 -11.07 8.12
C THR A 77 -9.23 -9.73 8.31
N ALA A 78 -9.01 -8.79 7.38
CA ALA A 78 -9.62 -7.48 7.43
C ALA A 78 -11.01 -7.46 6.79
N LYS A 79 -11.82 -6.48 7.23
CA LYS A 79 -13.21 -6.29 6.81
C LYS A 79 -13.38 -5.75 5.38
N ASP A 80 -12.33 -5.15 4.83
CA ASP A 80 -12.33 -4.54 3.50
C ASP A 80 -10.95 -4.73 2.83
N LEU A 81 -10.95 -4.70 1.50
CA LEU A 81 -9.76 -5.02 0.71
C LEU A 81 -8.62 -4.03 0.97
N GLY A 82 -8.91 -2.74 1.17
CA GLY A 82 -7.90 -1.73 1.45
C GLY A 82 -7.15 -2.02 2.75
N LEU A 83 -7.88 -2.39 3.80
CA LEU A 83 -7.30 -2.71 5.09
C LEU A 83 -6.52 -4.04 5.06
N GLU A 84 -6.94 -4.99 4.24
CA GLU A 84 -6.17 -6.22 4.00
C GLU A 84 -4.89 -5.93 3.22
N ILE A 85 -4.91 -5.05 2.20
CA ILE A 85 -3.69 -4.58 1.50
C ILE A 85 -2.70 -4.00 2.52
N CYS A 86 -3.19 -3.12 3.41
CA CYS A 86 -2.37 -2.53 4.48
C CYS A 86 -1.80 -3.60 5.43
N LEU A 87 -2.61 -4.58 5.82
CA LEU A 87 -2.18 -5.69 6.67
C LEU A 87 -1.04 -6.49 6.02
N ARG A 88 -1.22 -6.89 4.75
CA ARG A 88 -0.22 -7.66 3.98
C ARG A 88 1.05 -6.87 3.72
N ALA A 89 0.94 -5.59 3.36
CA ALA A 89 2.08 -4.70 3.13
C ALA A 89 2.87 -4.43 4.42
N SER A 90 2.21 -4.46 5.58
CA SER A 90 2.89 -4.32 6.87
C SER A 90 3.57 -5.60 7.36
N ALA A 91 3.40 -6.73 6.65
CA ALA A 91 3.81 -8.05 7.13
C ALA A 91 3.34 -8.34 8.57
N GLN A 92 2.19 -7.80 8.99
CA GLN A 92 1.60 -8.00 10.32
C GLN A 92 0.34 -8.88 10.23
N ARG A 93 0.00 -9.55 11.34
CA ARG A 93 -1.29 -10.25 11.50
C ARG A 93 -2.36 -9.43 12.20
N GLN A 94 -1.99 -8.28 12.77
CA GLN A 94 -2.90 -7.42 13.52
C GLN A 94 -3.05 -6.07 12.81
N ILE A 95 -4.29 -5.72 12.49
CA ILE A 95 -4.62 -4.43 11.86
C ILE A 95 -4.10 -3.25 12.68
N SER A 96 -4.21 -3.32 14.01
CA SER A 96 -3.70 -2.26 14.89
C SER A 96 -2.19 -2.05 14.79
N LYS A 97 -1.41 -3.12 14.56
CA LYS A 97 0.04 -3.03 14.29
C LYS A 97 0.31 -2.54 12.88
N ALA A 98 -0.44 -3.02 11.89
CA ALA A 98 -0.34 -2.56 10.51
C ALA A 98 -0.53 -1.04 10.40
N LEU A 99 -1.57 -0.51 11.05
CA LEU A 99 -1.87 0.93 11.08
C LEU A 99 -0.83 1.75 11.85
N LYS A 100 -0.12 1.18 12.83
CA LYS A 100 1.00 1.87 13.49
C LYS A 100 2.19 2.07 12.53
N ILE A 101 2.41 1.12 11.62
CA ILE A 101 3.53 1.15 10.67
C ILE A 101 3.15 1.97 9.43
N LEU A 102 2.01 1.66 8.81
CA LEU A 102 1.60 2.17 7.51
C LEU A 102 0.46 3.19 7.56
N GLY A 103 -0.19 3.40 8.71
CA GLY A 103 -1.29 4.35 8.82
C GLY A 103 -0.84 5.79 8.63
N ILE A 104 -1.67 6.59 7.95
CA ILE A 104 -1.42 8.02 7.73
C ILE A 104 -1.57 8.83 9.03
N ASN A 105 -0.80 9.91 9.17
CA ASN A 105 -0.83 10.79 10.34
C ASN A 105 -1.17 12.23 9.94
N LYS A 106 -1.48 13.09 10.92
CA LYS A 106 -1.60 14.53 10.69
C LYS A 106 -0.23 15.13 10.33
N GLY A 107 -0.21 16.10 9.43
CA GLY A 107 1.00 16.77 8.94
C GLY A 107 1.50 16.20 7.61
N LYS A 108 2.79 16.32 7.34
CA LYS A 108 3.41 15.86 6.09
C LYS A 108 3.49 14.33 6.04
N ASN A 109 3.04 13.77 4.93
CA ASN A 109 3.08 12.34 4.66
C ASN A 109 3.56 12.07 3.24
N ASP A 110 4.55 11.18 3.14
CA ASP A 110 4.86 10.48 1.90
C ASP A 110 3.96 9.26 1.84
N LEU A 111 3.17 9.15 0.79
CA LEU A 111 2.14 8.13 0.65
C LEU A 111 2.45 7.17 -0.49
N CYS A 112 2.27 5.89 -0.22
CA CYS A 112 2.00 4.86 -1.22
C CYS A 112 0.48 4.72 -1.34
N VAL A 113 -0.04 4.95 -2.54
CA VAL A 113 -1.47 4.83 -2.83
C VAL A 113 -1.66 3.65 -3.77
N VAL A 114 -2.50 2.72 -3.35
CA VAL A 114 -2.95 1.59 -4.16
C VAL A 114 -4.42 1.82 -4.52
N ALA A 115 -4.75 1.72 -5.80
CA ALA A 115 -6.12 1.69 -6.29
C ALA A 115 -6.37 0.37 -7.03
N VAL A 116 -7.40 -0.37 -6.64
CA VAL A 116 -7.86 -1.61 -7.29
C VAL A 116 -9.18 -1.33 -7.98
N ASP A 117 -9.25 -1.64 -9.28
CA ASP A 117 -10.38 -1.37 -10.18
C ASP A 117 -10.76 0.13 -10.27
N GLY A 118 -9.79 0.99 -9.96
CA GLY A 118 -9.91 2.44 -10.05
C GLY A 118 -9.59 2.97 -11.46
N GLY A 119 -10.64 3.37 -12.19
CA GLY A 119 -10.50 4.00 -13.50
C GLY A 119 -9.78 5.37 -13.48
N LYS A 120 -9.60 5.99 -14.66
CA LYS A 120 -8.92 7.30 -14.80
C LYS A 120 -9.57 8.42 -13.97
N SER A 121 -10.89 8.36 -13.77
CA SER A 121 -11.62 9.33 -12.94
C SER A 121 -11.20 9.30 -11.47
N VAL A 122 -10.92 8.10 -10.93
CA VAL A 122 -10.46 7.89 -9.56
C VAL A 122 -9.06 8.48 -9.39
N GLN A 123 -8.15 8.19 -10.32
CA GLN A 123 -6.78 8.75 -10.32
C GLN A 123 -6.80 10.28 -10.31
N LYS A 124 -7.57 10.90 -11.21
CA LYS A 124 -7.67 12.36 -11.29
C LYS A 124 -8.20 12.98 -9.98
N LYS A 125 -9.18 12.34 -9.34
CA LYS A 125 -9.70 12.78 -8.05
C LYS A 125 -8.66 12.66 -6.93
N LEU A 126 -7.88 11.58 -6.93
CA LEU A 126 -6.77 11.39 -5.98
C LEU A 126 -5.69 12.46 -6.18
N GLU A 127 -5.30 12.73 -7.41
CA GLU A 127 -4.31 13.77 -7.74
C GLU A 127 -4.78 15.17 -7.35
N ASN A 128 -6.07 15.46 -7.50
CA ASN A 128 -6.63 16.76 -7.06
C ASN A 128 -6.56 16.95 -5.55
N VAL A 129 -6.66 15.89 -4.76
CA VAL A 129 -6.71 15.95 -3.29
C VAL A 129 -5.34 15.76 -2.65
N LEU A 130 -4.54 14.83 -3.17
CA LEU A 130 -3.23 14.47 -2.64
C LEU A 130 -2.09 15.29 -3.27
N GLY A 131 -2.38 16.06 -4.32
CA GLY A 131 -1.40 16.85 -5.04
C GLY A 131 -0.65 16.04 -6.12
N PRO A 132 0.50 16.55 -6.59
CA PRO A 132 1.25 15.92 -7.66
C PRO A 132 1.87 14.59 -7.19
N LYS A 133 1.92 13.64 -8.12
CA LYS A 133 2.56 12.34 -7.92
C LYS A 133 4.07 12.52 -7.68
N GLN A 134 4.63 11.71 -6.79
CA GLN A 134 6.03 11.78 -6.36
C GLN A 134 6.71 10.41 -6.37
N LYS A 135 8.03 10.38 -6.56
CA LYS A 135 8.83 9.14 -6.55
C LYS A 135 9.25 8.75 -5.11
N VAL A 136 8.27 8.58 -4.24
CA VAL A 136 8.48 8.27 -2.81
C VAL A 136 8.54 6.78 -2.48
N LEU A 137 8.28 5.90 -3.46
CA LEU A 137 8.27 4.44 -3.26
C LEU A 137 9.66 3.80 -3.28
N LYS A 138 10.73 4.59 -3.18
CA LYS A 138 12.08 4.05 -3.06
C LYS A 138 12.29 3.53 -1.64
N PRO A 139 12.80 2.31 -1.45
CA PRO A 139 13.07 1.77 -0.13
C PRO A 139 14.11 2.63 0.61
N ASP A 140 13.76 3.09 1.79
CA ASP A 140 14.69 3.60 2.78
C ASP A 140 15.13 2.44 3.68
N ILE A 141 16.32 1.89 3.42
CA ILE A 141 16.78 0.67 4.06
C ILE A 141 16.88 0.84 5.57
N GLU A 142 17.44 1.94 6.06
CA GLU A 142 17.63 2.19 7.49
C GLU A 142 16.28 2.26 8.21
N VAL A 143 15.34 3.02 7.65
CA VAL A 143 13.98 3.14 8.20
C VAL A 143 13.26 1.80 8.20
N LEU A 144 13.37 1.02 7.12
CA LEU A 144 12.72 -0.28 7.01
C LEU A 144 13.33 -1.31 7.96
N GLN A 145 14.64 -1.30 8.16
CA GLN A 145 15.31 -2.13 9.16
C GLN A 145 14.83 -1.83 10.57
N GLU A 146 14.69 -0.54 10.92
CA GLU A 146 14.16 -0.14 12.23
C GLU A 146 12.68 -0.52 12.39
N LEU A 147 11.83 -0.19 11.40
CA LEU A 147 10.38 -0.42 11.45
C LEU A 147 10.03 -1.91 11.55
N TYR A 148 10.76 -2.75 10.82
CA TYR A 148 10.46 -4.19 10.70
C TYR A 148 11.44 -5.09 11.44
N GLN A 149 12.42 -4.52 12.15
CA GLN A 149 13.48 -5.26 12.85
C GLN A 149 14.17 -6.26 11.91
N ILE A 150 14.62 -5.76 10.75
CA ILE A 150 15.29 -6.56 9.71
C ILE A 150 16.79 -6.47 9.90
N SER A 151 17.44 -7.61 10.06
CA SER A 151 18.89 -7.69 10.18
C SER A 151 19.58 -7.51 8.83
N PRO A 152 20.84 -7.01 8.80
CA PRO A 152 21.62 -6.94 7.55
C PRO A 152 21.77 -8.29 6.84
N LEU A 153 21.87 -9.39 7.61
CA LEU A 153 21.99 -10.74 7.08
C LEU A 153 20.73 -11.18 6.31
N GLU A 154 19.54 -10.79 6.76
CA GLU A 154 18.30 -11.06 6.02
C GLU A 154 18.30 -10.37 4.65
N ILE A 155 18.77 -9.11 4.59
CA ILE A 155 18.87 -8.35 3.35
C ILE A 155 19.88 -9.01 2.41
N GLU A 156 21.06 -9.37 2.93
CA GLU A 156 22.10 -10.06 2.15
C GLU A 156 21.58 -11.39 1.59
N SER A 157 20.87 -12.18 2.40
CA SER A 157 20.34 -13.49 2.01
C SER A 157 19.26 -13.39 0.93
N ALA A 158 18.39 -12.38 1.01
CA ALA A 158 17.37 -12.12 -0.01
C ALA A 158 17.97 -11.45 -1.26
N GLY A 159 19.04 -10.69 -1.09
CA GLY A 159 19.72 -9.88 -2.11
C GLY A 159 19.31 -8.41 -2.11
N ASP A 160 18.08 -8.09 -1.68
CA ASP A 160 17.63 -6.71 -1.47
C ASP A 160 16.47 -6.60 -0.48
N MET A 161 16.20 -5.37 -0.03
CA MET A 161 15.14 -5.03 0.92
C MET A 161 13.72 -5.26 0.36
N GLU A 162 13.51 -5.06 -0.94
CA GLU A 162 12.20 -5.27 -1.58
C GLU A 162 11.80 -6.74 -1.49
N ARG A 163 12.75 -7.65 -1.73
CA ARG A 163 12.55 -9.09 -1.68
C ARG A 163 12.30 -9.58 -0.25
N VAL A 164 13.03 -9.07 0.75
CA VAL A 164 12.74 -9.39 2.17
C VAL A 164 11.27 -9.11 2.50
N MET A 165 10.76 -7.94 2.09
CA MET A 165 9.37 -7.58 2.36
C MET A 165 8.37 -8.42 1.56
N VAL A 166 8.65 -8.68 0.28
CA VAL A 166 7.83 -9.57 -0.57
C VAL A 166 7.68 -10.95 0.06
N GLU A 167 8.77 -11.51 0.59
CA GLU A 167 8.79 -12.80 1.27
C GLU A 167 8.02 -12.75 2.60
N ARG A 168 8.26 -11.73 3.44
CA ARG A 168 7.55 -11.54 4.70
C ARG A 168 6.03 -11.37 4.51
N SER A 169 5.59 -10.62 3.50
CA SER A 169 4.17 -10.53 3.16
C SER A 169 3.60 -11.90 2.78
N ALA A 170 4.36 -12.70 2.01
CA ALA A 170 3.92 -14.03 1.56
C ALA A 170 3.79 -15.07 2.69
N ILE A 171 4.68 -15.03 3.68
CA ILE A 171 4.69 -15.98 4.81
C ILE A 171 3.40 -15.89 5.65
N LEU A 172 2.74 -14.72 5.66
CA LEU A 172 1.45 -14.55 6.36
C LEU A 172 0.36 -15.54 5.89
N ASN A 173 0.52 -16.17 4.72
CA ASN A 173 -0.41 -17.19 4.19
C ASN A 173 -0.04 -18.64 4.53
N LEU A 174 1.19 -18.91 5.00
CA LEU A 174 1.72 -20.27 5.13
C LEU A 174 1.62 -20.85 6.55
N GLU A 175 1.37 -20.01 7.55
CA GLU A 175 1.26 -20.41 8.96
C GLU A 175 -0.19 -20.33 9.45
N LEU A 176 -1.05 -21.13 8.81
CA LEU A 176 -2.41 -21.48 9.24
C LEU A 176 -2.41 -22.83 9.95
#